data_AF-A0AAF0RKF6-F1
#
_entry.id   AF-A0AAF0RKF6-F1
#
_cell.length_a   1.000
_cell.length_b   1.000
_cell.length_c   1.000
_cell.angle_alpha   90.00
_cell.angle_beta   90.00
_cell.angle_gamma   90.00
#
_symmetry.space_group_name_H-M   'P 1'
#
loop_
_entity.id
_entity.type
_entity.pdbx_description
1 polymer ?
#
loop_
_entity_poly.entity_id
_entity_poly.type
_entity_poly.pdbx_seq_one_letter_code
_entity_poly.pdbx_strand_id
1 'polypeptide(L)'
;MTAALRKKQTGEPYRNAGHFGHRVHAPDSTHLVSTAAVGGYDQVDADLVGSVSYLRGGAFHREDGPARVLIDGTEEWYRRGLLHSFDDQPAVVSSTGDLEWRRDGVPHRDGGKPAKVLADGTQMHLRNGQLHRDGDQPAVSSPNGRTEYWVDGKRHRDPAAGPARIHPDGAVEYWVHGVRSAT
;
A
#
# COMPACT_ATOMS: atom_id res chain seq x y z
N MET A 1 -41.44 -26.05 -6.52
CA MET A 1 -40.40 -25.46 -7.39
C MET A 1 -40.35 -23.99 -7.03
N THR A 2 -39.28 -23.35 -6.56
CA THR A 2 -37.86 -23.51 -6.86
C THR A 2 -37.06 -22.83 -5.74
N ALA A 3 -35.97 -23.47 -5.30
CA ALA A 3 -34.98 -22.92 -4.38
C ALA A 3 -34.17 -21.81 -5.07
N ALA A 4 -33.78 -20.78 -4.32
CA ALA A 4 -32.72 -19.87 -4.75
C ALA A 4 -31.74 -19.63 -3.60
N LEU A 5 -30.67 -20.44 -3.59
CA LEU A 5 -29.42 -20.10 -2.90
C LEU A 5 -28.87 -18.81 -3.53
N ARG A 6 -28.60 -17.78 -2.72
CA ARG A 6 -27.80 -16.64 -3.15
C ARG A 6 -26.37 -16.78 -2.59
N LYS A 7 -25.44 -16.77 -3.53
CA LYS A 7 -24.04 -17.15 -3.42
C LYS A 7 -23.26 -16.24 -2.47
N LYS A 8 -22.34 -16.85 -1.71
CA LYS A 8 -21.22 -16.17 -1.05
C LYS A 8 -20.40 -15.45 -2.12
N GLN A 9 -20.23 -14.15 -1.95
CA GLN A 9 -19.38 -13.33 -2.79
C GLN A 9 -17.95 -13.48 -2.26
N THR A 10 -17.21 -14.43 -2.83
CA THR A 10 -15.75 -14.50 -2.68
C THR A 10 -15.16 -13.36 -3.50
N GLY A 11 -14.74 -12.28 -2.84
CA GLY A 11 -13.99 -11.21 -3.49
C GLY A 11 -12.65 -11.78 -3.96
N GLU A 12 -12.44 -11.82 -5.27
CA GLU A 12 -11.15 -12.13 -5.89
C GLU A 12 -10.10 -11.12 -5.40
N PRO A 13 -8.86 -11.54 -5.08
CA PRO A 13 -7.78 -10.61 -4.82
C PRO A 13 -7.50 -9.79 -6.08
N TYR A 14 -7.10 -8.53 -5.88
CA TYR A 14 -6.85 -7.53 -6.90
C TYR A 14 -5.85 -8.03 -7.98
N ARG A 15 -6.37 -8.66 -9.04
CA ARG A 15 -5.59 -9.11 -10.21
C ARG A 15 -5.57 -7.98 -11.24
N ASN A 16 -4.56 -7.11 -11.17
CA ASN A 16 -4.31 -6.15 -12.24
C ASN A 16 -3.66 -6.86 -13.44
N ALA A 17 -4.41 -6.98 -14.53
CA ALA A 17 -4.06 -7.65 -15.79
C ALA A 17 -2.98 -6.93 -16.65
N GLY A 18 -2.06 -6.18 -16.03
CA GLY A 18 -1.07 -5.36 -16.74
C GLY A 18 0.40 -5.66 -16.42
N HIS A 19 0.69 -6.61 -15.54
CA HIS A 19 2.01 -6.84 -14.95
C HIS A 19 2.98 -7.65 -15.86
N PHE A 20 3.08 -7.30 -17.13
CA PHE A 20 3.83 -8.05 -18.18
C PHE A 20 3.15 -9.37 -18.56
N GLY A 21 2.90 -9.55 -19.85
CA GLY A 21 2.28 -10.76 -20.39
C GLY A 21 3.24 -11.94 -20.32
N HIS A 22 3.35 -12.61 -19.17
CA HIS A 22 4.02 -13.90 -19.08
C HIS A 22 3.29 -14.87 -18.15
N ARG A 23 3.43 -16.14 -18.54
CA ARG A 23 2.69 -17.34 -18.14
C ARG A 23 2.66 -17.51 -16.62
N VAL A 24 1.46 -17.67 -16.06
CA VAL A 24 1.22 -18.08 -14.67
C VAL A 24 1.96 -19.39 -14.42
N HIS A 25 3.05 -19.36 -13.64
CA HIS A 25 3.52 -20.57 -12.98
C HIS A 25 2.72 -20.70 -11.68
N ALA A 26 1.86 -21.72 -11.63
CA ALA A 26 1.25 -22.17 -10.39
C ALA A 26 2.37 -22.50 -9.38
N PRO A 27 2.14 -22.31 -8.07
CA PRO A 27 3.05 -22.84 -7.07
C PRO A 27 2.99 -24.37 -7.14
N ASP A 28 3.91 -24.97 -7.91
CA ASP A 28 4.15 -26.40 -7.81
C ASP A 28 4.70 -26.65 -6.41
N SER A 29 3.89 -27.30 -5.60
CA SER A 29 4.21 -27.68 -4.24
C SER A 29 5.10 -28.90 -4.29
N THR A 30 6.30 -28.81 -4.87
CA THR A 30 7.28 -29.90 -4.79
C THR A 30 8.73 -29.42 -4.86
N HIS A 31 9.45 -29.79 -3.80
CA HIS A 31 10.89 -30.08 -3.71
C HIS A 31 11.93 -28.95 -3.80
N LEU A 32 12.57 -28.78 -2.64
CA LEU A 32 13.97 -28.39 -2.46
C LEU A 32 14.87 -29.09 -3.50
N VAL A 33 15.20 -28.40 -4.58
CA VAL A 33 16.39 -28.69 -5.37
C VAL A 33 17.00 -27.36 -5.76
N SER A 34 18.22 -27.13 -5.28
CA SER A 34 19.12 -26.12 -5.81
C SER A 34 19.33 -26.41 -7.30
N THR A 35 18.47 -25.82 -8.13
CA THR A 35 18.67 -25.75 -9.57
C THR A 35 19.03 -24.30 -9.87
N ALA A 36 20.18 -24.12 -10.52
CA ALA A 36 20.72 -22.82 -10.88
C ALA A 36 19.62 -21.95 -11.50
N ALA A 37 19.30 -20.86 -10.82
CA ALA A 37 18.14 -20.03 -11.12
C ALA A 37 18.26 -19.44 -12.54
N VAL A 38 17.46 -19.99 -13.45
CA VAL A 38 17.14 -19.32 -14.71
C VAL A 38 16.37 -18.05 -14.33
N GLY A 39 17.07 -16.91 -14.25
CA GLY A 39 16.48 -15.63 -13.88
C GLY A 39 17.38 -14.63 -13.14
N GLY A 40 18.60 -14.99 -12.74
CA GLY A 40 19.55 -14.04 -12.12
C GLY A 40 19.25 -13.70 -10.65
N TYR A 41 18.54 -14.56 -9.95
CA TYR A 41 18.28 -14.49 -8.51
C TYR A 41 19.20 -15.47 -7.77
N ASP A 42 19.80 -15.03 -6.67
CA ASP A 42 20.84 -15.81 -5.99
C ASP A 42 20.26 -16.75 -4.94
N GLN A 43 19.07 -16.45 -4.40
CA GLN A 43 18.43 -17.26 -3.37
C GLN A 43 16.90 -17.07 -3.37
N VAL A 44 16.19 -18.19 -3.22
CA VAL A 44 14.76 -18.23 -2.88
C VAL A 44 14.67 -18.89 -1.51
N ASP A 45 14.09 -18.18 -0.54
CA ASP A 45 13.93 -18.68 0.83
C ASP A 45 12.44 -18.92 1.11
N ALA A 46 12.11 -20.13 1.52
CA ALA A 46 10.79 -20.49 2.00
C ALA A 46 10.93 -20.80 3.49
N ASP A 47 10.36 -19.94 4.35
CA ASP A 47 10.45 -20.15 5.79
C ASP A 47 9.55 -21.32 6.25
N LEU A 48 9.79 -21.83 7.47
CA LEU A 48 9.03 -22.95 8.05
C LEU A 48 7.52 -22.66 8.20
N VAL A 49 7.11 -21.40 8.07
CA VAL A 49 5.72 -20.95 8.21
C VAL A 49 5.07 -20.62 6.87
N GLY A 50 5.75 -20.88 5.74
CA GLY A 50 5.17 -20.81 4.40
C GLY A 50 5.30 -19.45 3.70
N SER A 51 6.11 -18.52 4.22
CA SER A 51 6.45 -17.30 3.50
C SER A 51 7.51 -17.60 2.42
N VAL A 52 7.43 -16.95 1.27
CA VAL A 52 8.41 -17.09 0.18
C VAL A 52 9.10 -15.75 -0.06
N SER A 53 10.42 -15.76 -0.19
CA SER A 53 11.24 -14.58 -0.44
C SER A 53 12.23 -14.78 -1.58
N TYR A 54 12.49 -13.72 -2.35
CA TYR A 54 13.40 -13.69 -3.49
C TYR A 54 14.52 -12.67 -3.23
N LEU A 55 15.77 -13.14 -3.29
CA LEU A 55 16.95 -12.34 -2.98
C LEU A 55 17.88 -12.22 -4.20
N ARG A 56 18.56 -11.07 -4.28
CA ARG A 56 19.65 -10.80 -5.22
C ARG A 56 20.77 -10.07 -4.47
N GLY A 57 21.97 -10.62 -4.50
CA GLY A 57 23.10 -10.11 -3.73
C GLY A 57 22.85 -10.09 -2.22
N GLY A 58 22.07 -11.03 -1.70
CA GLY A 58 21.72 -11.11 -0.28
C GLY A 58 20.65 -10.12 0.21
N ALA A 59 20.00 -9.37 -0.70
CA ALA A 59 18.93 -8.43 -0.36
C ALA A 59 17.64 -8.76 -1.12
N PHE A 60 16.48 -8.51 -0.50
CA PHE A 60 15.19 -8.69 -1.18
C PHE A 60 15.13 -7.86 -2.47
N HIS A 61 14.81 -8.52 -3.57
CA HIS A 61 14.78 -7.89 -4.88
C HIS A 61 14.00 -8.73 -5.88
N ARG A 62 13.00 -8.12 -6.52
CA ARG A 62 12.29 -8.72 -7.65
C ARG A 62 11.55 -7.62 -8.42
N GLU A 63 11.74 -7.60 -9.75
CA GLU A 63 11.08 -6.61 -10.64
C GLU A 63 9.79 -7.19 -11.24
N ASP A 64 9.74 -8.51 -11.44
CA ASP A 64 8.62 -9.20 -12.09
C ASP A 64 7.55 -9.74 -11.13
N GLY A 65 7.55 -9.31 -9.86
CA GLY A 65 6.57 -9.75 -8.86
C GLY A 65 7.01 -9.44 -7.43
N PRO A 66 6.24 -9.86 -6.42
CA PRO A 66 6.59 -9.60 -5.04
C PRO A 66 7.90 -10.33 -4.68
N ALA A 67 8.84 -9.59 -4.10
CA ALA A 67 10.07 -10.18 -3.58
C ALA A 67 9.81 -10.92 -2.27
N ARG A 68 8.69 -10.68 -1.61
CA ARG A 68 8.26 -11.44 -0.43
C ARG A 68 6.75 -11.62 -0.43
N VAL A 69 6.30 -12.84 -0.15
CA VAL A 69 4.89 -13.21 0.04
C VAL A 69 4.77 -13.87 1.40
N LEU A 70 3.98 -13.27 2.28
CA LEU A 70 3.78 -13.74 3.66
C LEU A 70 2.67 -14.79 3.73
N ILE A 71 2.67 -15.55 4.83
CA ILE A 71 1.66 -16.60 5.07
C ILE A 71 0.22 -16.07 5.14
N ASP A 72 0.04 -14.81 5.54
CA ASP A 72 -1.29 -14.19 5.56
C ASP A 72 -1.77 -13.75 4.16
N GLY A 73 -0.91 -13.83 3.15
CA GLY A 73 -1.17 -13.38 1.78
C GLY A 73 -0.68 -11.96 1.50
N THR A 74 0.00 -11.30 2.43
CA THR A 74 0.62 -10.00 2.19
C THR A 74 1.76 -10.12 1.19
N GLU A 75 1.74 -9.29 0.16
CA GLU A 75 2.74 -9.23 -0.89
C GLU A 75 3.57 -7.95 -0.76
N GLU A 76 4.90 -8.07 -0.87
CA GLU A 76 5.85 -6.97 -0.71
C GLU A 76 6.86 -6.93 -1.87
N TRP A 77 7.05 -5.76 -2.46
CA TRP A 77 7.97 -5.50 -3.57
C TRP A 77 9.20 -4.74 -3.08
N TYR A 78 10.37 -5.21 -3.46
CA TYR A 78 11.64 -4.66 -3.02
C TYR A 78 12.59 -4.39 -4.19
N ARG A 79 13.37 -3.32 -4.05
CA ARG A 79 14.54 -3.02 -4.88
C ARG A 79 15.75 -2.79 -3.98
N ARG A 80 16.76 -3.67 -4.09
CA ARG A 80 18.00 -3.58 -3.31
C ARG A 80 17.73 -3.56 -1.79
N GLY A 81 16.81 -4.40 -1.34
CA GLY A 81 16.46 -4.54 0.08
C GLY A 81 15.52 -3.46 0.63
N LEU A 82 15.08 -2.50 -0.18
CA LEU A 82 14.15 -1.44 0.22
C LEU A 82 12.80 -1.63 -0.47
N LEU A 83 11.70 -1.46 0.28
CA LEU A 83 10.34 -1.46 -0.28
C LEU A 83 10.25 -0.43 -1.42
N HIS A 84 9.74 -0.87 -2.57
CA HIS A 84 9.74 -0.06 -3.77
C HIS A 84 8.53 -0.34 -4.67
N SER A 85 7.85 0.72 -5.08
CA SER A 85 6.77 0.69 -6.05
C SER A 85 7.31 0.73 -7.48
N PHE A 86 6.85 -0.19 -8.33
CA PHE A 86 7.15 -0.23 -9.75
C PHE A 86 5.90 0.11 -10.55
N ASP A 87 6.00 0.96 -11.58
CA ASP A 87 4.91 1.27 -12.52
C ASP A 87 3.56 1.65 -11.87
N ASP A 88 3.61 2.51 -10.85
CA ASP A 88 2.46 2.94 -10.02
C ASP A 88 1.72 1.80 -9.29
N GLN A 89 2.31 0.61 -9.20
CA GLN A 89 1.85 -0.47 -8.35
C GLN A 89 2.33 -0.28 -6.90
N PRO A 90 1.53 -0.71 -5.91
CA PRO A 90 1.91 -0.61 -4.51
C PRO A 90 3.17 -1.44 -4.23
N ALA A 91 3.98 -0.93 -3.30
CA ALA A 91 5.11 -1.67 -2.74
C ALA A 91 4.65 -2.72 -1.71
N VAL A 92 3.45 -2.55 -1.15
CA VAL A 92 2.82 -3.50 -0.22
C VAL A 92 1.35 -3.64 -0.56
N VAL A 93 0.90 -4.89 -0.70
CA VAL A 93 -0.52 -5.27 -0.75
C VAL A 93 -0.77 -6.17 0.44
N SER A 94 -1.46 -5.65 1.46
CA SER A 94 -1.78 -6.45 2.64
C SER A 94 -2.90 -7.45 2.36
N SER A 95 -2.89 -8.53 3.15
CA SER A 95 -3.96 -9.53 3.18
C SER A 95 -5.35 -8.96 3.48
N THR A 96 -5.43 -7.80 4.16
CA THR A 96 -6.66 -7.11 4.52
C THR A 96 -7.14 -6.13 3.44
N GLY A 97 -6.33 -5.84 2.43
CA GLY A 97 -6.66 -4.92 1.34
C GLY A 97 -6.08 -3.51 1.46
N ASP A 98 -5.29 -3.23 2.50
CA ASP A 98 -4.47 -2.02 2.57
C ASP A 98 -3.38 -2.05 1.49
N LEU A 99 -3.15 -0.90 0.86
CA LEU A 99 -2.17 -0.67 -0.20
C LEU A 99 -1.21 0.43 0.23
N GLU A 100 0.10 0.21 0.07
CA GLU A 100 1.11 1.22 0.33
C GLU A 100 2.08 1.36 -0.83
N TRP A 101 2.36 2.61 -1.23
CA TRP A 101 3.35 2.96 -2.24
C TRP A 101 4.59 3.54 -1.57
N ARG A 102 5.76 3.08 -2.01
CA ARG A 102 7.05 3.51 -1.46
C ARG A 102 8.07 3.74 -2.56
N ARG A 103 8.98 4.68 -2.30
CA ARG A 103 10.20 4.90 -3.06
C ARG A 103 11.37 4.74 -2.11
N ASP A 104 12.16 3.68 -2.34
CA ASP A 104 13.40 3.41 -1.61
C ASP A 104 13.16 3.38 -0.08
N GLY A 105 12.11 2.67 0.33
CA GLY A 105 11.71 2.51 1.72
C GLY A 105 10.86 3.64 2.30
N VAL A 106 10.75 4.79 1.61
CA VAL A 106 9.98 5.95 2.09
C VAL A 106 8.58 5.98 1.46
N PRO A 107 7.48 6.19 2.21
CA PRO A 107 6.15 6.36 1.64
C PRO A 107 6.12 7.49 0.62
N HIS A 108 5.74 7.17 -0.63
CA HIS A 108 5.78 8.09 -1.77
C HIS A 108 4.91 7.57 -2.92
N ARG A 109 4.16 8.47 -3.57
CA ARG A 109 3.47 8.18 -4.83
C ARG A 109 3.37 9.42 -5.71
N ASP A 110 3.71 9.30 -6.98
CA ASP A 110 3.69 10.41 -7.93
C ASP A 110 2.27 10.79 -8.37
N GLY A 111 2.14 11.98 -8.98
CA GLY A 111 0.88 12.44 -9.58
C GLY A 111 -0.19 12.88 -8.57
N GLY A 112 0.21 13.24 -7.35
CA GLY A 112 -0.72 13.71 -6.33
C GLY A 112 -1.68 12.62 -5.82
N LYS A 113 -1.33 11.34 -6.03
CA LYS A 113 -2.08 10.17 -5.56
C LYS A 113 -1.70 9.83 -4.10
N PRO A 114 -2.55 9.10 -3.36
CA PRO A 114 -2.24 8.69 -2.00
C PRO A 114 -1.11 7.66 -1.95
N ALA A 115 -0.19 7.83 -1.01
CA ALA A 115 0.86 6.87 -0.75
C ALA A 115 0.38 5.72 0.16
N LYS A 116 -0.77 5.85 0.82
CA LYS A 116 -1.48 4.74 1.47
C LYS A 116 -2.97 4.79 1.19
N VAL A 117 -3.55 3.63 0.94
CA VAL A 117 -5.00 3.43 0.85
C VAL A 117 -5.36 2.27 1.75
N LEU A 118 -6.17 2.51 2.78
CA LEU A 118 -6.63 1.45 3.68
C LEU A 118 -7.80 0.70 3.05
N ALA A 119 -8.06 -0.51 3.54
CA ALA A 119 -9.14 -1.39 3.10
C ALA A 119 -10.52 -0.74 3.23
N ASP A 120 -10.70 0.15 4.21
CA ASP A 120 -11.93 0.93 4.38
C ASP A 120 -12.09 2.07 3.35
N GLY A 121 -11.10 2.28 2.47
CA GLY A 121 -11.05 3.33 1.47
C GLY A 121 -10.39 4.63 1.94
N THR A 122 -9.88 4.68 3.18
CA THR A 122 -9.15 5.86 3.69
C THR A 122 -7.88 6.09 2.91
N GLN A 123 -7.73 7.30 2.36
CA GLN A 123 -6.58 7.70 1.57
C GLN A 123 -5.67 8.60 2.39
N MET A 124 -4.36 8.37 2.32
CA MET A 124 -3.35 9.17 2.98
C MET A 124 -2.30 9.65 1.97
N HIS A 125 -2.08 10.96 1.96
CA HIS A 125 -1.06 11.61 1.16
C HIS A 125 0.16 11.89 2.03
N LEU A 126 1.30 11.37 1.60
CA LEU A 126 2.55 11.49 2.34
C LEU A 126 3.63 12.10 1.45
N ARG A 127 4.47 12.93 2.07
CA ARG A 127 5.73 13.44 1.52
C ARG A 127 6.82 13.17 2.54
N ASN A 128 7.91 12.53 2.13
CA ASN A 128 9.04 12.18 3.00
C ASN A 128 8.60 11.41 4.27
N GLY A 129 7.61 10.54 4.15
CA GLY A 129 7.07 9.75 5.25
C GLY A 129 6.15 10.49 6.23
N GLN A 130 5.84 11.77 6.00
CA GLN A 130 4.93 12.55 6.83
C GLN A 130 3.64 12.89 6.08
N LEU A 131 2.52 13.03 6.79
CA LEU A 131 1.28 13.53 6.21
C LEU A 131 1.51 14.94 5.65
N HIS A 132 1.20 15.09 4.37
CA HIS A 132 1.42 16.35 3.65
C HIS A 132 0.55 16.36 2.39
N ARG A 133 -0.13 17.48 2.14
CA ARG A 133 -0.73 17.75 0.82
C ARG A 133 -0.84 19.25 0.54
N ASP A 134 -0.34 19.65 -0.63
CA ASP A 134 -0.43 21.04 -1.11
C ASP A 134 -1.81 21.36 -1.71
N GLY A 135 -2.12 22.66 -1.85
CA GLY A 135 -3.25 23.14 -2.64
C GLY A 135 -4.62 23.10 -1.95
N ASP A 136 -4.66 23.27 -0.61
CA ASP A 136 -5.87 23.16 0.21
C ASP A 136 -6.66 21.86 -0.02
N GLN A 137 -5.93 20.76 -0.19
CA GLN A 137 -6.50 19.43 -0.31
C GLN A 137 -6.21 18.61 0.94
N PRO A 138 -7.10 17.70 1.36
CA PRO A 138 -6.90 16.91 2.56
C PRO A 138 -5.77 15.91 2.38
N ALA A 139 -4.85 15.86 3.34
CA ALA A 139 -3.84 14.82 3.40
C ALA A 139 -4.42 13.48 3.86
N VAL A 140 -5.54 13.50 4.59
CA VAL A 140 -6.31 12.29 4.97
C VAL A 140 -7.77 12.48 4.56
N SER A 141 -8.34 11.51 3.86
CA SER A 141 -9.76 11.46 3.53
C SER A 141 -10.30 10.04 3.74
N SER A 142 -11.36 9.90 4.53
CA SER A 142 -12.02 8.63 4.82
C SER A 142 -13.44 8.61 4.27
N PRO A 143 -13.97 7.45 3.83
CA PRO A 143 -15.35 7.36 3.33
C PRO A 143 -16.43 7.66 4.37
N ASN A 144 -16.09 7.62 5.66
CA ASN A 144 -16.99 8.03 6.75
C ASN A 144 -17.12 9.56 6.91
N GLY A 145 -16.51 10.37 6.03
CA GLY A 145 -16.58 11.82 6.08
C GLY A 145 -15.46 12.50 6.87
N ARG A 146 -14.58 11.73 7.54
CA ARG A 146 -13.38 12.30 8.18
C ARG A 146 -12.45 12.90 7.12
N THR A 147 -12.04 14.14 7.32
CA THR A 147 -11.01 14.78 6.50
C THR A 147 -10.01 15.53 7.37
N GLU A 148 -8.73 15.47 7.01
CA GLU A 148 -7.67 16.16 7.73
C GLU A 148 -6.65 16.79 6.78
N TYR A 149 -6.25 18.01 7.10
CA TYR A 149 -5.34 18.85 6.34
C TYR A 149 -4.00 18.94 7.07
N TRP A 150 -2.93 18.59 6.36
CA TRP A 150 -1.60 18.49 6.93
C TRP A 150 -0.58 19.06 5.94
N VAL A 151 0.38 19.81 6.48
CA VAL A 151 1.55 20.32 5.77
C VAL A 151 2.77 20.00 6.62
N ASP A 152 3.73 19.29 6.04
CA ASP A 152 5.00 18.89 6.66
C ASP A 152 4.81 18.22 8.04
N GLY A 153 3.89 17.25 8.09
CA GLY A 153 3.60 16.49 9.30
C GLY A 153 2.85 17.26 10.38
N LYS A 154 2.44 18.52 10.12
CA LYS A 154 1.68 19.34 11.06
C LYS A 154 0.27 19.58 10.54
N ARG A 155 -0.75 19.38 11.38
CA ARG A 155 -2.12 19.80 11.04
C ARG A 155 -2.14 21.29 10.76
N HIS A 156 -2.59 21.65 9.58
CA HIS A 156 -2.56 23.03 9.11
C HIS A 156 -3.62 23.22 8.03
N ARG A 157 -4.40 24.29 8.16
CA ARG A 157 -5.22 24.86 7.10
C ARG A 157 -5.40 26.36 7.35
N ASP A 158 -5.49 27.16 6.29
CA ASP A 158 -5.88 28.57 6.41
C ASP A 158 -7.27 28.64 7.08
N PRO A 159 -7.42 29.33 8.23
CA PRO A 159 -8.71 29.47 8.89
C PRO A 159 -9.81 30.07 7.99
N ALA A 160 -9.45 30.90 6.99
CA ALA A 160 -10.40 31.44 6.03
C ALA A 160 -10.89 30.39 5.01
N ALA A 161 -10.10 29.35 4.74
CA ALA A 161 -10.49 28.23 3.87
C ALA A 161 -11.31 27.17 4.61
N GLY A 162 -11.17 27.09 5.94
CA GLY A 162 -12.01 26.27 6.81
C GLY A 162 -11.22 25.47 7.84
N PRO A 163 -11.84 24.44 8.45
CA PRO A 163 -11.21 23.65 9.49
C PRO A 163 -10.13 22.72 8.93
N ALA A 164 -9.09 22.51 9.71
CA ALA A 164 -8.00 21.59 9.38
C ALA A 164 -8.37 20.12 9.69
N ARG A 165 -9.43 19.89 10.47
CA ARG A 165 -9.98 18.56 10.74
C ARG A 165 -11.50 18.62 10.78
N ILE A 166 -12.13 17.70 10.07
CA ILE A 166 -13.58 17.49 10.06
C ILE A 166 -13.81 16.04 10.48
N HIS A 167 -14.64 15.84 11.49
CA HIS A 167 -15.00 14.55 12.03
C HIS A 167 -16.22 13.96 11.30
N PRO A 168 -16.43 12.64 11.35
CA PRO A 168 -17.61 11.98 10.76
C PRO A 168 -18.96 12.52 11.25
N ASP A 169 -19.01 13.00 12.49
CA ASP A 169 -20.21 13.58 13.11
C ASP A 169 -20.42 15.07 12.76
N GLY A 170 -19.54 15.65 11.95
CA GLY A 170 -19.57 17.06 11.56
C GLY A 170 -18.86 18.00 12.54
N ALA A 171 -18.31 17.51 13.65
CA ALA A 171 -17.46 18.33 14.51
C ALA A 171 -16.20 18.79 13.75
N VAL A 172 -15.71 19.99 14.07
CA VAL A 172 -14.58 20.59 13.36
C VAL A 172 -13.51 21.08 14.31
N GLU A 173 -12.26 21.05 13.85
CA GLU A 173 -11.13 21.64 14.57
C GLU A 173 -10.28 22.49 13.62
N TYR A 174 -9.91 23.69 14.08
CA TYR A 174 -9.01 24.59 13.38
C TYR A 174 -7.58 24.41 13.90
N TRP A 175 -6.63 24.27 12.98
CA TRP A 175 -5.22 24.10 13.30
C TRP A 175 -4.37 24.90 12.33
N VAL A 176 -3.38 25.63 12.86
CA VAL A 176 -2.39 26.37 12.08
C VAL A 176 -1.01 25.97 12.57
N HIS A 177 -0.22 25.35 11.68
CA HIS A 177 1.15 24.89 11.95
C HIS A 177 1.27 23.99 13.18
N GLY A 178 0.29 23.10 13.38
CA GLY A 178 0.25 22.16 14.49
C GLY A 178 -0.29 22.73 15.80
N VAL A 179 -0.69 24.00 15.82
CA VAL A 179 -1.33 24.63 16.99
C VAL A 179 -2.84 24.65 16.77
N ARG A 180 -3.58 24.09 17.73
CA ARG A 180 -5.05 24.12 17.74
C ARG A 180 -5.54 25.50 18.12
N SER A 181 -6.46 26.07 17.35
CA SER A 181 -7.22 27.22 17.82
C SER A 181 -8.30 26.77 18.78
N ALA A 182 -8.38 27.39 19.96
CA ALA A 182 -9.61 27.35 20.73
C ALA A 182 -10.65 28.14 19.95
N THR A 183 -11.81 27.53 19.72
CA THR A 183 -12.98 28.21 19.16
C THR A 183 -13.63 29.10 20.21
#